data_AF-A0A9E3R1I9-F1
#
_entry.id   AF-A0A9E3R1I9-F1
#
_cell.length_a   1.000
_cell.length_b   1.000
_cell.length_c   1.000
_cell.angle_alpha   90.00
_cell.angle_beta   90.00
_cell.angle_gamma   90.00
#
_symmetry.space_group_name_H-M   'P 1'
#
loop_
_entity.id
_entity.type
_entity.pdbx_description
1 polymer ?
#
loop_
_entity_poly.entity_id
_entity_poly.type
_entity_poly.pdbx_seq_one_letter_code
_entity_poly.pdbx_strand_id
1 'polypeptide(L)'
;MVLVACLTALLGASADFDEGAKLYDAMQFRAAEARLRLAREQAVSDGEKVPVLDLLARTLVAQGRVKEAEDVYAELLALAPHASPPADVSPKIADAFQRAKVRLYPKDFVRLLAKHDAVTLVDPWRSCESVAVTAADGALSTLPASPGVAVTLPAGARSVRALAGPRVLASVELTSSDAPARAEAPLPSATPPAGPAAELVAPAVAPDPSRWPACTLTAGVV
;
A
#
# COMPACT_ATOMS: atom_id res chain seq x y z
N MET A 1 -6.59 -0.50 34.42
CA MET A 1 -6.50 -1.89 33.93
C MET A 1 -7.80 -2.23 33.24
N VAL A 2 -7.76 -3.09 32.21
CA VAL A 2 -8.89 -3.61 31.39
C VAL A 2 -9.22 -2.79 30.14
N LEU A 3 -8.51 -3.05 29.02
CA LEU A 3 -9.03 -3.23 27.63
C LEU A 3 -7.88 -3.33 26.59
N VAL A 4 -6.99 -4.31 26.72
CA VAL A 4 -5.93 -4.59 25.72
C VAL A 4 -5.87 -6.09 25.39
N ALA A 5 -7.04 -6.76 25.30
CA ALA A 5 -7.09 -8.22 25.18
C ALA A 5 -8.09 -8.76 24.13
N CYS A 6 -8.55 -7.96 23.16
CA CYS A 6 -9.53 -8.42 22.15
C CYS A 6 -9.23 -7.91 20.73
N LEU A 7 -7.98 -7.98 20.27
CA LEU A 7 -7.66 -7.81 18.84
C LEU A 7 -6.72 -8.89 18.29
N THR A 8 -6.67 -10.06 18.92
CA THR A 8 -5.87 -11.22 18.49
C THR A 8 -6.72 -12.41 18.02
N ALA A 9 -8.05 -12.29 18.00
CA ALA A 9 -8.93 -13.47 17.93
C ALA A 9 -9.78 -13.62 16.66
N LEU A 10 -9.69 -12.78 15.61
CA LEU A 10 -10.58 -12.93 14.44
C LEU A 10 -10.04 -12.42 13.09
N LEU A 11 -8.72 -12.35 12.92
CA LEU A 11 -8.12 -12.40 11.58
C LEU A 11 -7.61 -13.83 11.42
N GLY A 12 -8.34 -14.65 10.67
CA GLY A 12 -7.88 -15.99 10.29
C GLY A 12 -6.68 -15.86 9.37
N ALA A 13 -5.53 -15.49 9.91
CA ALA A 13 -4.30 -15.42 9.17
C ALA A 13 -4.05 -16.79 8.53
N SER A 14 -3.71 -16.79 7.24
CA SER A 14 -3.35 -18.02 6.54
C SER A 14 -2.19 -18.69 7.26
N ALA A 15 -2.17 -20.02 7.30
CA ALA A 15 -1.06 -20.77 7.90
C ALA A 15 0.30 -20.39 7.28
N ASP A 16 0.30 -20.00 5.99
CA ASP A 16 1.47 -19.50 5.30
C ASP A 16 1.93 -18.12 5.80
N PHE A 17 1.03 -17.23 6.23
CA PHE A 17 1.42 -15.97 6.85
C PHE A 17 2.12 -16.19 8.19
N ASP A 18 1.55 -17.01 9.06
CA ASP A 18 2.13 -17.31 10.38
C ASP A 18 3.51 -17.96 10.24
N GLU A 19 3.65 -18.89 9.31
CA GLU A 19 4.95 -19.52 9.01
C GLU A 19 5.94 -18.51 8.42
N GLY A 20 5.48 -17.67 7.49
CA GLY A 20 6.27 -16.58 6.93
C GLY A 20 6.80 -15.61 7.99
N ALA A 21 5.97 -15.28 8.98
CA ALA A 21 6.34 -14.43 10.12
C ALA A 21 7.40 -15.09 11.01
N LYS A 22 7.23 -16.36 11.37
CA LYS A 22 8.25 -17.12 12.14
C LYS A 22 9.58 -17.17 11.41
N LEU A 23 9.56 -17.41 10.10
CA LEU A 23 10.77 -17.46 9.28
C LEU A 23 11.45 -16.08 9.18
N TYR A 24 10.66 -15.00 9.12
CA TYR A 24 11.18 -13.63 9.16
C TYR A 24 11.89 -13.34 10.48
N ASP A 25 11.28 -13.70 11.61
CA ASP A 25 11.85 -13.52 12.95
C ASP A 25 13.12 -14.37 13.15
N ALA A 26 13.17 -15.56 12.55
CA ALA A 26 14.36 -16.41 12.49
C ALA A 26 15.42 -15.93 11.47
N MET A 27 15.22 -14.75 10.85
CA MET A 27 16.09 -14.16 9.83
C MET A 27 16.28 -15.01 8.57
N GLN A 28 15.36 -15.95 8.30
CA GLN A 28 15.35 -16.81 7.12
C GLN A 28 14.61 -16.14 5.95
N PHE A 29 15.06 -14.96 5.55
CA PHE A 29 14.29 -14.06 4.67
C PHE A 29 13.85 -14.67 3.32
N ARG A 30 14.67 -15.53 2.71
CA ARG A 30 14.28 -16.20 1.44
C ARG A 30 13.12 -17.17 1.63
N ALA A 31 13.13 -17.93 2.73
CA ALA A 31 12.05 -18.86 3.04
C ALA A 31 10.78 -18.10 3.45
N ALA A 32 10.93 -17.02 4.24
CA ALA A 32 9.85 -16.12 4.60
C ALA A 32 9.17 -15.52 3.35
N GLU A 33 9.95 -15.01 2.37
CA GLU A 33 9.40 -14.47 1.13
C GLU A 33 8.53 -15.48 0.38
N ALA A 34 9.00 -16.73 0.24
CA ALA A 34 8.24 -17.77 -0.46
C ALA A 34 6.88 -18.02 0.21
N ARG A 35 6.84 -18.10 1.54
CA ARG A 35 5.60 -18.27 2.31
C ARG A 35 4.69 -17.05 2.21
N LEU A 36 5.24 -15.85 2.32
CA LEU A 36 4.47 -14.61 2.26
C LEU A 36 3.86 -14.34 0.88
N ARG A 37 4.49 -14.81 -0.20
CA ARG A 37 3.88 -14.76 -1.55
C ARG A 37 2.66 -15.68 -1.65
N LEU A 38 2.74 -16.90 -1.12
CA LEU A 38 1.59 -17.81 -1.06
C LEU A 38 0.47 -17.21 -0.19
N ALA A 39 0.81 -16.65 0.97
CA ALA A 39 -0.14 -15.97 1.84
C ALA A 39 -0.83 -14.80 1.12
N ARG A 40 -0.11 -14.05 0.29
CA ARG A 40 -0.65 -12.93 -0.50
C ARG A 40 -1.67 -13.41 -1.53
N GLU A 41 -1.43 -14.54 -2.18
CA GLU A 41 -2.35 -15.14 -3.15
C GLU A 41 -3.62 -15.68 -2.48
N GLN A 42 -3.50 -16.18 -1.24
CA GLN A 42 -4.62 -16.72 -0.47
C GLN A 42 -5.46 -15.64 0.23
N ALA A 43 -4.91 -14.44 0.46
CA ALA A 43 -5.59 -13.37 1.16
C ALA A 43 -6.79 -12.84 0.35
N VAL A 44 -7.99 -12.91 0.93
CA VAL A 44 -9.24 -12.60 0.22
C VAL A 44 -9.63 -11.15 0.44
N SER A 45 -9.42 -10.64 1.66
CA SER A 45 -9.80 -9.29 2.06
C SER A 45 -8.62 -8.32 2.12
N ASP A 46 -8.89 -7.03 1.97
CA ASP A 46 -7.86 -5.99 2.12
C ASP A 46 -7.25 -6.01 3.53
N GLY A 47 -8.05 -6.34 4.55
CA GLY A 47 -7.60 -6.49 5.94
C GLY A 47 -6.58 -7.62 6.14
N GLU A 48 -6.64 -8.68 5.34
CA GLU A 48 -5.65 -9.77 5.34
C GLU A 48 -4.45 -9.44 4.45
N LYS A 49 -4.66 -8.77 3.32
CA LYS A 49 -3.58 -8.43 2.37
C LYS A 49 -2.60 -7.43 2.95
N VAL A 50 -3.08 -6.42 3.67
CA VAL A 50 -2.23 -5.35 4.23
C VAL A 50 -1.09 -5.89 5.12
N PRO A 51 -1.31 -6.72 6.15
CA PRO A 51 -0.22 -7.24 6.97
C PRO A 51 0.73 -8.17 6.19
N VAL A 52 0.22 -8.95 5.23
CA VAL A 52 1.06 -9.80 4.36
C VAL A 52 2.01 -8.95 3.50
N LEU A 53 1.46 -7.91 2.84
CA LEU A 53 2.25 -7.01 1.98
C LEU A 53 3.31 -6.24 2.78
N ASP A 54 2.97 -5.78 3.98
CA ASP A 54 3.92 -5.08 4.85
C ASP A 54 5.11 -5.98 5.21
N LEU A 55 4.85 -7.19 5.71
CA LEU A 55 5.90 -8.11 6.11
C LEU A 55 6.72 -8.60 4.90
N LEU A 56 6.09 -8.81 3.75
CA LEU A 56 6.77 -9.15 2.50
C LEU A 56 7.73 -8.03 2.07
N ALA A 57 7.28 -6.78 2.10
CA ALA A 57 8.12 -5.64 1.74
C ALA A 57 9.34 -5.50 2.68
N ARG A 58 9.15 -5.66 3.99
CA ARG A 58 10.26 -5.67 4.97
C ARG A 58 11.26 -6.80 4.68
N THR A 59 10.74 -7.99 4.37
CA THR A 59 11.54 -9.17 3.98
C THR A 59 12.39 -8.87 2.74
N LEU A 60 11.85 -8.17 1.74
CA LEU A 60 12.58 -7.78 0.53
C LEU A 60 13.66 -6.72 0.83
N VAL A 61 13.38 -5.73 1.69
CA VAL A 61 14.39 -4.75 2.11
C VAL A 61 15.55 -5.43 2.85
N ALA A 62 15.26 -6.39 3.73
CA ALA A 62 16.26 -7.16 4.46
C ALA A 62 17.19 -7.95 3.52
N GLN A 63 16.66 -8.44 2.39
CA GLN A 63 17.45 -9.08 1.33
C GLN A 63 18.21 -8.09 0.42
N GLY A 64 18.06 -6.78 0.63
CA GLY A 64 18.67 -5.75 -0.21
C GLY A 64 17.90 -5.41 -1.49
N ARG A 65 16.72 -6.02 -1.71
CA ARG A 65 15.88 -5.84 -2.91
C ARG A 65 14.92 -4.64 -2.73
N VAL A 66 15.51 -3.46 -2.58
CA VAL A 66 14.77 -2.23 -2.19
C VAL A 66 13.73 -1.82 -3.23
N LYS A 67 14.04 -1.89 -4.53
CA LYS A 67 13.10 -1.50 -5.59
C LYS A 67 11.83 -2.35 -5.57
N GLU A 68 11.97 -3.66 -5.42
CA GLU A 68 10.81 -4.56 -5.35
C GLU A 68 10.00 -4.32 -4.08
N ALA A 69 10.65 -4.00 -2.96
CA ALA A 69 9.95 -3.61 -1.74
C ALA A 69 9.11 -2.33 -1.92
N GLU A 70 9.61 -1.34 -2.68
CA GLU A 70 8.85 -0.12 -2.99
C GLU A 70 7.60 -0.41 -3.83
N ASP A 71 7.65 -1.40 -4.72
CA ASP A 71 6.50 -1.84 -5.50
C ASP A 71 5.47 -2.56 -4.62
N VAL A 72 5.91 -3.42 -3.70
CA VAL A 72 5.01 -4.06 -2.72
C VAL A 72 4.40 -3.03 -1.76
N TYR A 73 5.18 -2.04 -1.30
CA TYR A 73 4.63 -0.96 -0.49
C TYR A 73 3.65 -0.07 -1.27
N ALA A 74 3.86 0.13 -2.57
CA ALA A 74 2.91 0.85 -3.39
C ALA A 74 1.56 0.11 -3.48
N GLU A 75 1.58 -1.22 -3.60
CA GLU A 75 0.35 -2.02 -3.54
C GLU A 75 -0.34 -1.93 -2.18
N LEU A 76 0.42 -2.03 -1.09
CA LEU A 76 -0.13 -1.83 0.25
C LEU A 76 -0.80 -0.46 0.39
N LEU A 77 -0.14 0.59 -0.08
CA LEU A 77 -0.63 1.96 -0.03
C LEU A 77 -1.84 2.22 -0.94
N ALA A 78 -2.03 1.44 -2.00
CA ALA A 78 -3.23 1.49 -2.82
C ALA A 78 -4.45 0.91 -2.09
N LEU A 79 -4.26 -0.15 -1.28
CA LEU A 79 -5.31 -0.75 -0.45
C LEU A 79 -5.58 0.08 0.82
N ALA A 80 -4.52 0.58 1.45
CA ALA A 80 -4.58 1.36 2.68
C ALA A 80 -3.82 2.69 2.53
N PRO A 81 -4.42 3.72 1.91
CA PRO A 81 -3.76 5.01 1.65
C PRO A 81 -3.25 5.72 2.91
N HIS A 82 -3.87 5.44 4.07
CA HIS A 82 -3.54 6.05 5.35
C HIS A 82 -2.53 5.24 6.18
N ALA A 83 -1.97 4.17 5.62
CA ALA A 83 -0.95 3.39 6.30
C ALA A 83 0.21 4.30 6.73
N SER A 84 0.61 4.13 7.98
CA SER A 84 1.80 4.77 8.53
C SER A 84 3.03 3.90 8.23
N PRO A 85 4.22 4.50 8.09
CA PRO A 85 5.44 3.72 8.09
C PRO A 85 5.48 2.86 9.37
N PRO A 86 6.00 1.63 9.29
CA PRO A 86 6.22 0.81 10.47
C PRO A 86 6.94 1.56 11.58
N ALA A 87 6.47 1.44 12.82
CA ALA A 87 7.23 1.90 13.98
C ALA A 87 8.45 0.99 14.20
N ASP A 88 9.51 1.54 14.78
CA ASP A 88 10.70 0.80 15.24
C ASP A 88 11.44 -0.01 14.16
N VAL A 89 11.30 0.35 12.88
CA VAL A 89 12.04 -0.29 11.79
C VAL A 89 13.33 0.45 11.45
N SER A 90 14.24 -0.25 10.76
CA SER A 90 15.45 0.38 10.23
C SER A 90 15.12 1.57 9.31
N PRO A 91 15.96 2.62 9.26
CA PRO A 91 15.77 3.77 8.39
C PRO A 91 15.56 3.39 6.91
N LYS A 92 16.22 2.32 6.46
CA LYS A 92 16.10 1.83 5.08
C LYS A 92 14.69 1.35 4.71
N ILE A 93 13.98 0.75 5.66
CA ILE A 93 12.58 0.32 5.49
C ILE A 93 11.67 1.55 5.44
N ALA A 94 11.83 2.47 6.39
CA ALA A 94 11.08 3.72 6.43
C ALA A 94 11.26 4.54 5.14
N ASP A 95 12.48 4.65 4.62
CA ASP A 95 12.78 5.35 3.38
C ASP A 95 12.12 4.67 2.15
N ALA A 96 12.12 3.34 2.08
CA ALA A 96 11.45 2.61 1.01
C ALA A 96 9.93 2.83 1.01
N PHE A 97 9.30 2.74 2.19
CA PHE A 97 7.89 3.06 2.35
C PHE A 97 7.59 4.50 1.91
N GLN A 98 8.41 5.46 2.35
CA GLN A 98 8.22 6.87 2.03
C GLN A 98 8.40 7.16 0.54
N ARG A 99 9.39 6.54 -0.13
CA ARG A 99 9.56 6.67 -1.59
C ARG A 99 8.36 6.11 -2.36
N ALA A 100 7.85 4.95 -1.95
CA ALA A 100 6.63 4.39 -2.53
C ALA A 100 5.43 5.33 -2.35
N LYS A 101 5.30 5.94 -1.17
CA LYS A 101 4.24 6.90 -0.86
C LYS A 101 4.32 8.19 -1.68
N VAL A 102 5.50 8.81 -1.79
CA VAL A 102 5.72 10.00 -2.63
C VAL A 102 5.47 9.71 -4.10
N ARG A 103 5.79 8.49 -4.57
CA ARG A 103 5.53 8.07 -5.95
C ARG A 103 4.04 7.97 -6.28
N LEU A 104 3.22 7.49 -5.35
CA LEU A 104 1.78 7.33 -5.55
C LEU A 104 0.98 8.60 -5.27
N TYR A 105 1.36 9.33 -4.23
CA TYR A 105 0.58 10.44 -3.70
C TYR A 105 1.43 11.71 -3.68
N PRO A 106 1.13 12.71 -4.53
CA PRO A 106 1.70 14.05 -4.42
C PRO A 106 1.51 14.60 -2.99
N LYS A 107 2.42 15.48 -2.52
CA LYS A 107 2.40 15.98 -1.13
C LYS A 107 1.08 16.65 -0.72
N ASP A 108 0.39 17.28 -1.66
CA ASP A 108 -0.88 17.98 -1.42
C ASP A 108 -2.11 17.10 -1.81
N PHE A 109 -1.92 15.79 -1.96
CA PHE A 109 -2.99 14.90 -2.39
C PHE A 109 -4.04 14.73 -1.29
N VAL A 110 -5.24 15.24 -1.56
CA VAL A 110 -6.45 14.98 -0.78
C VAL A 110 -7.59 14.71 -1.75
N ARG A 111 -8.38 13.69 -1.47
CA ARG A 111 -9.54 13.31 -2.28
C ARG A 111 -10.74 13.00 -1.40
N LEU A 112 -11.90 13.49 -1.81
CA LEU A 112 -13.19 13.14 -1.22
C LEU A 112 -13.88 12.13 -2.12
N LEU A 113 -14.26 10.98 -1.56
CA LEU A 113 -15.01 9.94 -2.25
C LEU A 113 -16.44 9.95 -1.70
N ALA A 114 -17.39 10.47 -2.49
CA ALA A 114 -18.79 10.43 -2.13
C ALA A 114 -19.40 9.06 -2.47
N LYS A 115 -20.10 8.46 -1.51
CA LYS A 115 -20.85 7.22 -1.65
C LYS A 115 -22.18 7.37 -0.93
N HIS A 116 -23.28 7.43 -1.69
CA HIS A 116 -24.64 7.63 -1.18
C HIS A 116 -24.72 8.72 -0.08
N ASP A 117 -24.84 8.30 1.17
CA ASP A 117 -25.02 9.10 2.39
C ASP A 117 -23.71 9.35 3.17
N ALA A 118 -22.57 8.97 2.62
CA ALA A 118 -21.27 9.10 3.26
C ALA A 118 -20.21 9.70 2.33
N VAL A 119 -19.25 10.41 2.91
CA VAL A 119 -18.03 10.83 2.23
C VAL A 119 -16.82 10.26 2.94
N THR A 120 -15.97 9.57 2.19
CA THR A 120 -14.68 9.09 2.68
C THR A 120 -13.60 10.08 2.30
N LEU A 121 -12.86 10.57 3.30
CA LEU A 121 -11.68 11.40 3.11
C LEU A 121 -10.45 10.52 2.90
N VAL A 122 -9.85 10.61 1.71
CA VAL A 122 -8.56 10.01 1.39
C VAL A 122 -7.49 11.10 1.46
N ASP A 123 -6.68 11.03 2.50
CA ASP A 123 -5.60 11.96 2.85
C ASP A 123 -4.42 11.15 3.39
N PRO A 124 -3.54 10.65 2.50
CA PRO A 124 -2.37 9.86 2.88
C PRO A 124 -1.38 10.66 3.74
N TRP A 125 -1.32 11.98 3.55
CA TRP A 125 -0.33 12.85 4.17
C TRP A 125 -0.82 13.47 5.49
N ARG A 126 -2.09 13.28 5.86
CA ARG A 126 -2.72 13.88 7.03
C ARG A 126 -2.62 15.41 7.00
N SER A 127 -2.78 15.99 5.81
CA SER A 127 -2.75 17.44 5.61
C SER A 127 -4.09 18.11 5.92
N CYS A 128 -5.19 17.36 5.87
CA CYS A 128 -6.53 17.83 6.18
C CYS A 128 -6.74 17.87 7.70
N GLU A 129 -7.14 19.03 8.20
CA GLU A 129 -7.41 19.26 9.62
C GLU A 129 -8.91 19.09 9.93
N SER A 130 -9.77 19.53 9.01
CA SER A 130 -11.22 19.49 9.18
C SER A 130 -11.96 19.28 7.87
N VAL A 131 -13.18 18.75 7.98
CA VAL A 131 -14.12 18.59 6.87
C VAL A 131 -15.31 19.49 7.14
N ALA A 132 -15.57 20.42 6.23
CA ALA A 132 -16.72 21.30 6.28
C ALA A 132 -17.82 20.79 5.36
N VAL A 133 -19.02 20.63 5.89
CA VAL A 133 -20.22 20.21 5.17
C VAL A 133 -21.19 21.38 5.12
N THR A 134 -21.64 21.73 3.91
CA THR A 134 -22.64 22.77 3.69
C THR A 134 -23.98 22.11 3.38
N ALA A 135 -25.00 22.39 4.19
CA ALA A 135 -26.36 21.92 3.99
C ALA A 135 -27.14 22.76 2.95
N ALA A 136 -28.32 22.29 2.54
CA ALA A 136 -29.16 22.94 1.54
C ALA A 136 -29.68 24.33 1.95
N ASP A 137 -29.85 24.54 3.26
CA ASP A 137 -30.20 25.81 3.88
C ASP A 137 -29.01 26.79 4.00
N GLY A 138 -27.81 26.35 3.63
CA GLY A 138 -26.57 27.10 3.77
C GLY A 138 -25.90 26.96 5.14
N ALA A 139 -26.43 26.15 6.06
CA ALA A 139 -25.79 25.88 7.33
C ALA A 139 -24.45 25.17 7.10
N LEU A 140 -23.40 25.69 7.74
CA LEU A 140 -22.04 25.15 7.68
C LEU A 140 -21.74 24.38 8.97
N SER A 141 -21.42 23.09 8.83
CA SER A 141 -21.00 22.24 9.93
C SER A 141 -19.56 21.79 9.68
N THR A 142 -18.69 21.98 10.66
CA THR A 142 -17.28 21.57 10.59
C THR A 142 -17.04 20.38 11.51
N LEU A 143 -16.42 19.34 10.98
CA LEU A 143 -16.08 18.12 11.70
C LEU A 143 -14.56 17.91 11.67
N PRO A 144 -13.95 17.37 12.73
CA PRO A 144 -12.52 17.04 12.72
C PRO A 144 -12.25 15.97 11.66
N ALA A 145 -11.19 16.17 10.87
CA ALA A 145 -10.82 15.20 9.84
C ALA A 145 -10.17 13.97 10.48
N SER A 146 -10.83 12.82 10.36
CA SER A 146 -10.25 11.52 10.69
C SER A 146 -9.93 10.78 9.40
N PRO A 147 -8.65 10.51 9.08
CA PRO A 147 -8.28 9.86 7.83
C PRO A 147 -8.93 8.48 7.71
N GLY A 148 -9.53 8.18 6.54
CA GLY A 148 -10.14 6.88 6.26
C GLY A 148 -11.49 6.64 6.94
N VAL A 149 -11.97 7.59 7.76
CA VAL A 149 -13.29 7.52 8.38
C VAL A 149 -14.31 8.06 7.40
N ALA A 150 -15.35 7.27 7.13
CA ALA A 150 -16.52 7.72 6.40
C ALA A 150 -17.30 8.70 7.28
N VAL A 151 -17.48 9.93 6.80
CA VAL A 151 -18.32 10.94 7.45
C VAL A 151 -19.73 10.78 6.92
N THR A 152 -20.67 10.41 7.79
CA THR A 152 -22.11 10.39 7.45
C THR A 152 -22.59 11.81 7.19
N LEU A 153 -23.22 12.02 6.05
CA LEU A 153 -23.72 13.31 5.63
C LEU A 153 -25.10 13.58 6.24
N PRO A 154 -25.36 14.80 6.74
CA PRO A 154 -26.71 15.18 7.13
C PRO A 154 -27.63 15.19 5.90
N ALA A 155 -28.92 14.88 6.11
CA ALA A 155 -29.91 14.95 5.05
C ALA A 155 -29.94 16.36 4.44
N GLY A 156 -29.84 16.44 3.11
CA GLY A 156 -29.77 17.71 2.40
C GLY A 156 -28.38 18.36 2.33
N ALA A 157 -27.29 17.63 2.64
CA ALA A 157 -25.94 18.09 2.35
C ALA A 157 -25.76 18.43 0.85
N ARG A 158 -25.23 19.61 0.55
CA ARG A 158 -24.97 20.10 -0.81
C ARG A 158 -23.51 20.01 -1.22
N SER A 159 -22.59 20.37 -0.33
CA SER A 159 -21.16 20.30 -0.63
C SER A 159 -20.35 19.90 0.57
N VAL A 160 -19.23 19.23 0.29
CA VAL A 160 -18.25 18.82 1.30
C VAL A 160 -16.89 19.32 0.88
N ARG A 161 -16.17 19.97 1.81
CA ARG A 161 -14.85 20.55 1.59
C ARG A 161 -13.86 20.02 2.62
N ALA A 162 -12.71 19.55 2.16
CA ALA A 162 -11.57 19.21 3.00
C ALA A 162 -10.72 20.47 3.20
N LEU A 163 -10.41 20.81 4.46
CA LEU A 163 -9.76 22.06 4.85
C LEU A 163 -8.45 21.82 5.61
N ALA A 164 -7.47 22.68 5.35
CA ALA A 164 -6.26 22.85 6.16
C ALA A 164 -6.13 24.34 6.50
N GLY A 165 -6.51 24.72 7.72
CA GLY A 165 -6.75 26.12 8.08
C GLY A 165 -7.73 26.80 7.11
N PRO A 166 -7.36 27.95 6.49
CA PRO A 166 -8.22 28.66 5.53
C PRO A 166 -8.18 28.07 4.11
N ARG A 167 -7.29 27.11 3.83
CA ARG A 167 -7.09 26.56 2.48
C ARG A 167 -8.05 25.39 2.25
N VAL A 168 -8.77 25.44 1.13
CA VAL A 168 -9.56 24.30 0.62
C VAL A 168 -8.61 23.36 -0.13
N LEU A 169 -8.47 22.13 0.35
CA LEU A 169 -7.65 21.10 -0.28
C LEU A 169 -8.42 20.31 -1.35
N ALA A 170 -9.68 20.00 -1.07
CA ALA A 170 -10.58 19.32 -1.99
C ALA A 170 -12.03 19.73 -1.73
N SER A 171 -12.87 19.67 -2.76
CA SER A 171 -14.31 19.91 -2.65
C SER A 171 -15.09 18.94 -3.53
N VAL A 172 -16.22 18.46 -3.04
CA VAL A 172 -17.19 17.69 -3.82
C VAL A 172 -18.57 18.33 -3.66
N GLU A 173 -19.24 18.55 -4.78
CA GLU A 173 -20.64 18.96 -4.83
C GLU A 173 -21.51 17.70 -4.91
N LEU A 174 -22.48 17.58 -4.02
CA LEU A 174 -23.41 16.48 -3.91
C LEU A 174 -24.66 16.86 -4.72
N THR A 175 -24.72 16.43 -5.97
CA THR A 175 -25.94 16.58 -6.77
C THR A 175 -26.97 15.56 -6.27
N SER A 176 -28.17 16.01 -5.88
CA SER A 176 -29.27 15.18 -5.35
C SER A 176 -29.91 14.24 -6.38
N SER A 177 -29.19 13.91 -7.44
CA SER A 177 -29.65 13.07 -8.53
C SER A 177 -28.73 11.87 -8.57
N ASP A 178 -29.32 10.67 -8.58
CA ASP A 178 -28.72 9.32 -8.54
C ASP A 178 -27.62 8.99 -9.57
N ALA A 179 -26.95 9.98 -10.16
CA ALA A 179 -25.76 9.81 -10.97
C ALA A 179 -24.50 10.03 -10.10
N PRO A 180 -23.55 9.08 -10.02
CA PRO A 180 -22.33 9.25 -9.24
C PRO A 180 -21.57 10.47 -9.78
N ALA A 181 -21.55 11.54 -8.98
CA ALA A 181 -20.84 12.77 -9.28
C ALA A 181 -19.37 12.43 -9.56
N ARG A 182 -18.93 12.75 -10.78
CA ARG A 182 -17.56 12.54 -11.22
C ARG A 182 -16.66 13.48 -10.42
N ALA A 183 -16.01 12.95 -9.39
CA ALA A 183 -15.01 13.69 -8.62
C ALA A 183 -13.84 14.04 -9.55
N GLU A 184 -13.82 15.26 -10.09
CA GLU A 184 -12.67 15.83 -10.79
C GLU A 184 -11.59 16.18 -9.77
N ALA A 185 -10.80 15.18 -9.39
CA ALA A 185 -9.39 15.43 -9.17
C ALA A 185 -8.69 15.16 -10.50
N PRO A 186 -7.74 15.99 -10.95
CA PRO A 186 -6.85 15.59 -12.03
C PRO A 186 -6.11 14.35 -11.52
N LEU A 187 -6.49 13.17 -12.02
CA LEU A 187 -5.65 11.99 -11.88
C LEU A 187 -4.29 12.41 -12.45
N PRO A 188 -3.20 12.36 -11.68
CA PRO A 188 -1.89 12.40 -12.32
C PRO A 188 -1.94 11.28 -13.34
N SER A 189 -1.67 11.60 -14.60
CA SER A 189 -1.49 10.60 -15.64
C SER A 189 -0.33 9.74 -15.17
N ALA A 190 -0.63 8.69 -14.41
CA ALA A 190 0.26 7.61 -14.12
C ALA A 190 0.45 6.95 -15.49
N THR A 191 1.37 7.53 -16.27
CA THR A 191 2.05 6.80 -17.31
C THR A 191 2.58 5.58 -16.57
N PRO A 192 2.04 4.37 -16.82
CA PRO A 192 2.62 3.19 -16.21
C PRO A 192 4.12 3.27 -16.49
N PRO A 193 5.01 3.09 -15.49
CA PRO A 193 6.43 3.03 -15.77
C PRO A 193 6.54 2.03 -16.90
N ALA A 194 7.08 2.46 -18.04
CA ALA A 194 7.40 1.57 -19.13
C ALA A 194 8.18 0.43 -18.46
N GLY A 195 7.54 -0.74 -18.34
CA GLY A 195 8.22 -1.93 -17.88
C GLY A 195 9.49 -2.01 -18.72
N PRO A 196 10.64 -2.40 -18.14
CA PRO A 196 11.83 -2.58 -18.95
C PRO A 196 11.39 -3.40 -20.15
N ALA A 197 11.53 -2.82 -21.35
CA ALA A 197 11.24 -3.50 -22.58
C ALA A 197 11.89 -4.87 -22.41
N ALA A 198 11.09 -5.93 -22.51
CA ALA A 198 11.59 -7.28 -22.46
C ALA A 198 12.64 -7.36 -23.56
N GLU A 199 13.89 -7.14 -23.17
CA GLU A 199 15.04 -7.33 -24.03
C GLU A 199 14.95 -8.81 -24.34
N LEU A 200 14.59 -9.07 -25.59
CA LEU A 200 14.50 -10.39 -26.15
C LEU A 200 15.90 -10.96 -26.07
N VAL A 201 16.23 -11.57 -24.92
CA VAL A 201 17.48 -12.26 -24.69
C VAL A 201 17.54 -13.33 -25.76
N ALA A 202 18.45 -13.14 -26.71
CA ALA A 202 18.73 -14.10 -27.75
C ALA A 202 18.97 -15.48 -27.08
N PRO A 203 18.49 -16.58 -27.69
CA PRO A 203 18.69 -17.90 -27.12
C PRO A 203 20.18 -18.12 -26.85
N ALA A 204 20.49 -18.50 -25.61
CA ALA A 204 21.84 -18.86 -25.20
C ALA A 204 22.38 -19.89 -26.21
N VAL A 205 23.43 -19.49 -26.93
CA VAL A 205 24.23 -20.42 -27.73
C VAL A 205 24.72 -21.50 -26.79
N ALA A 206 24.32 -22.74 -27.04
CA ALA A 206 24.75 -23.89 -26.26
C ALA A 206 26.29 -23.91 -26.20
N PRO A 207 26.89 -24.16 -25.03
CA PRO A 207 28.34 -24.23 -24.90
C PRO A 207 28.88 -25.38 -25.75
N ASP A 208 29.85 -25.06 -26.62
CA ASP A 208 30.61 -26.02 -27.41
C ASP A 208 31.31 -27.02 -26.46
N PRO A 209 30.95 -28.31 -26.47
CA PRO A 209 31.55 -29.32 -25.60
C PRO A 209 33.03 -29.57 -25.92
N SER A 210 33.57 -29.02 -27.01
CA SER A 210 34.96 -29.20 -27.45
C SER A 210 35.99 -28.45 -26.60
N ARG A 211 35.57 -27.55 -25.70
CA ARG A 211 36.48 -26.65 -24.96
C ARG A 211 36.80 -27.06 -23.52
N TRP A 212 36.47 -28.28 -23.12
CA TRP A 212 36.76 -28.73 -21.75
C TRP A 212 38.23 -29.20 -21.67
N PRO A 213 39.05 -28.61 -20.78
CA PRO A 213 40.39 -29.14 -20.53
C PRO A 213 40.26 -30.54 -19.90
N ALA A 214 40.96 -31.52 -20.48
CA ALA A 214 41.00 -32.87 -19.96
C ALA A 214 41.59 -32.86 -18.53
N CYS A 215 40.75 -33.09 -17.52
CA CYS A 215 41.20 -33.36 -16.16
C CYS A 215 41.83 -34.76 -16.11
N THR A 216 43.16 -34.84 -16.20
CA THR A 216 43.91 -36.03 -15.82
C THR A 216 43.84 -36.21 -14.32
N LEU A 217 43.13 -37.26 -13.89
CA LEU A 217 42.98 -37.67 -12.50
C LEU A 217 44.06 -38.70 -12.18
N THR A 218 45.11 -38.28 -11.47
CA THR A 218 46.19 -39.16 -11.00
C THR A 218 45.73 -39.85 -9.72
N ALA A 219 45.46 -41.15 -9.80
CA ALA A 219 45.15 -41.97 -8.64
C ALA A 219 46.44 -42.26 -7.84
N GLY A 220 46.54 -41.69 -6.63
CA GLY A 220 47.54 -42.10 -5.64
C GLY A 220 46.99 -43.28 -4.84
N VAL A 221 47.65 -44.43 -4.98
CA VAL A 221 47.45 -45.60 -4.13
C VAL A 221 48.27 -45.40 -2.85
N VAL A 222 47.63 -45.56 -1.69
CA VAL A 222 48.27 -45.74 -0.38
C VAL A 222 47.95 -47.16 0.07
#